data_AF-A0A6A5V1I5-F1
#
_entry.id   AF-A0A6A5V1I5-F1
#
_cell.length_a   1.000
_cell.length_b   1.000
_cell.length_c   1.000
_cell.angle_alpha   90.00
_cell.angle_beta   90.00
_cell.angle_gamma   90.00
#
_symmetry.space_group_name_H-M   'P 1'
#
loop_
_entity.id
_entity.type
_entity.pdbx_description
1 polymer ?
#
loop_
_entity_poly.entity_id
_entity_poly.type
_entity_poly.pdbx_seq_one_letter_code
_entity_poly.pdbx_strand_id
1 'polypeptide(L)'
;MALVPSGGSAAVPAGSAGLFGNVVAAPAGGRLRVVLPTGQPGNRRLMQGLCVNDDEMALALAPSQDVVVLVPAGTNLALFVAKIIRREGYFRAVLVQSRGVLRAGCPQRCGGGPGALPFVECRTVADFQGGACGSCVWQSRGARCGHHD
;
A
#
# COMPACT_ATOMS: atom_id res chain seq x y z
N MET A 1 13.91 32.75 32.03
CA MET A 1 12.54 32.26 31.83
C MET A 1 12.10 32.76 30.45
N ALA A 2 12.32 31.96 29.40
CA ALA A 2 12.08 32.37 28.01
C ALA A 2 11.00 31.47 27.41
N LEU A 3 10.00 32.11 26.83
CA LEU A 3 8.81 31.55 26.21
C LEU A 3 9.20 30.61 25.06
N VAL A 4 8.67 29.38 25.10
CA VAL A 4 8.71 28.44 23.97
C VAL A 4 7.53 28.80 23.04
N PRO A 5 7.76 29.09 21.75
CA PRO A 5 6.67 29.36 20.83
C PRO A 5 5.94 28.06 20.48
N SER A 6 4.62 28.12 20.57
CA SER A 6 3.67 27.11 20.13
C SER A 6 3.87 26.82 18.64
N GLY A 7 4.44 25.65 18.33
CA GLY A 7 4.64 25.16 16.98
C GLY A 7 3.31 25.08 16.23
N GLY A 8 3.25 25.79 15.10
CA GLY A 8 2.08 25.94 14.27
C GLY A 8 1.50 24.61 13.80
N SER A 9 0.16 24.58 13.76
CA SER A 9 -0.63 23.55 13.11
C SER A 9 -0.22 23.46 11.64
N ALA A 10 0.65 22.52 11.29
CA ALA A 10 1.03 22.24 9.91
C ALA A 10 -0.23 21.83 9.14
N ALA A 11 -0.54 22.60 8.10
CA ALA A 11 -1.70 22.39 7.24
C ALA A 11 -1.79 20.93 6.78
N VAL A 12 -2.98 20.34 6.95
CA VAL A 12 -3.32 19.03 6.41
C VAL A 12 -3.17 19.09 4.89
N PRO A 13 -2.28 18.29 4.26
CA PRO A 13 -2.10 18.37 2.83
C PRO A 13 -3.35 17.87 2.11
N ALA A 14 -3.67 18.55 1.00
CA ALA A 14 -4.87 18.37 0.19
C ALA A 14 -5.14 16.88 -0.09
N GLY A 15 -6.20 16.35 0.51
CA GLY A 15 -6.73 15.05 0.16
C GLY A 15 -7.31 15.12 -1.25
N SER A 16 -6.92 14.21 -2.12
CA SER A 16 -7.66 14.00 -3.37
C SER A 16 -8.86 13.11 -3.04
N ALA A 17 -10.08 13.62 -3.18
CA ALA A 17 -11.29 12.82 -3.15
C ALA A 17 -11.29 11.87 -4.36
N GLY A 18 -10.80 10.65 -4.17
CA GLY A 18 -10.73 9.61 -5.19
C GLY A 18 -11.66 8.44 -4.86
N LEU A 19 -11.56 7.36 -5.64
CA LEU A 19 -12.31 6.11 -5.42
C LEU A 19 -12.07 5.49 -4.03
N PHE A 20 -10.92 5.74 -3.40
CA PHE A 20 -10.64 5.36 -2.00
C PHE A 20 -11.06 6.43 -0.97
N GLY A 21 -11.78 7.49 -1.36
CA GLY A 21 -12.07 8.63 -0.48
C GLY A 21 -10.87 9.54 -0.24
N ASN A 22 -10.69 10.01 1.00
CA ASN A 22 -9.62 10.94 1.41
C ASN A 22 -8.25 10.26 1.45
N VAL A 23 -7.61 10.16 0.29
CA VAL A 23 -6.21 9.78 0.19
C VAL A 23 -5.35 10.93 0.72
N VAL A 24 -4.64 10.70 1.83
CA VAL A 24 -3.77 11.71 2.45
C VAL A 24 -2.34 11.54 1.95
N ALA A 25 -1.72 12.61 1.44
CA ALA A 25 -0.35 12.58 0.96
C ALA A 25 0.52 13.58 1.73
N ALA A 26 1.58 13.13 2.39
CA ALA A 26 2.52 13.99 3.10
C ALA A 26 3.94 13.86 2.51
N PRO A 27 4.77 14.92 2.52
CA PRO A 27 6.18 14.81 2.12
C PRO A 27 6.96 13.83 3.01
N ALA A 28 7.82 13.02 2.42
CA ALA A 28 8.71 12.09 3.11
C ALA A 28 10.02 11.90 2.34
N GLY A 29 11.06 12.66 2.70
CA GLY A 29 12.42 12.46 2.18
C GLY A 29 12.56 12.46 0.64
N GLY A 30 11.99 13.47 -0.03
CA GLY A 30 11.97 13.56 -1.51
C GLY A 30 10.90 12.71 -2.21
N ARG A 31 10.09 11.97 -1.44
CA ARG A 31 8.91 11.23 -1.90
C ARG A 31 7.65 11.77 -1.24
N LEU A 32 6.50 11.26 -1.68
CA LEU A 32 5.20 11.46 -1.05
C LEU A 32 4.79 10.17 -0.36
N ARG A 33 4.47 10.27 0.93
CA ARG A 33 3.84 9.24 1.74
C ARG A 33 2.33 9.35 1.55
N VAL A 34 1.74 8.39 0.87
CA VAL A 34 0.32 8.31 0.54
C VAL A 34 -0.35 7.26 1.42
N VAL A 35 -1.41 7.65 2.13
CA VAL A 35 -2.24 6.74 2.92
C VAL A 35 -3.45 6.33 2.08
N LEU A 36 -3.55 5.04 1.81
CA LEU A 36 -4.72 4.41 1.19
C LEU A 36 -5.61 3.87 2.32
N PRO A 37 -6.81 4.43 2.52
CA PRO A 37 -7.69 4.07 3.64
C PRO A 37 -8.43 2.73 3.45
N THR A 38 -7.71 1.66 3.11
CA THR A 38 -8.22 0.30 2.84
C THR A 38 -8.80 -0.41 4.07
N GLY A 39 -8.55 0.09 5.27
CA GLY A 39 -9.15 -0.37 6.53
C GLY A 39 -10.60 0.09 6.70
N GLN A 40 -11.02 1.13 5.99
CA GLN A 40 -12.36 1.71 6.12
C GLN A 40 -13.45 0.81 5.50
N PRO A 41 -14.64 0.69 6.12
CA PRO A 41 -15.70 -0.22 5.63
C PRO A 41 -16.10 0.01 4.17
N GLY A 42 -16.21 1.27 3.73
CA GLY A 42 -16.54 1.61 2.34
C GLY A 42 -15.47 1.12 1.35
N ASN A 43 -14.20 1.32 1.69
CA ASN A 43 -13.09 0.89 0.85
C ASN A 43 -12.87 -0.62 0.88
N ARG A 44 -13.20 -1.30 1.98
CA ARG A 44 -13.25 -2.76 2.02
C ARG A 44 -14.25 -3.32 1.02
N ARG A 45 -15.47 -2.78 1.00
CA ARG A 45 -16.50 -3.17 0.02
C ARG A 45 -16.09 -2.87 -1.42
N LEU A 46 -15.48 -1.71 -1.65
CA LEU A 46 -14.91 -1.39 -2.96
C LEU A 46 -13.87 -2.44 -3.39
N MET A 47 -12.91 -2.77 -2.53
CA MET A 47 -11.89 -3.77 -2.83
C MET A 47 -12.51 -5.14 -3.14
N GLN A 48 -13.54 -5.57 -2.40
CA GLN A 48 -14.27 -6.81 -2.67
C GLN A 48 -14.93 -6.80 -4.05
N GLY A 49 -15.54 -5.68 -4.45
CA GLY A 49 -16.15 -5.51 -5.78
C GLY A 49 -15.15 -5.46 -6.94
N LEU A 50 -13.85 -5.33 -6.65
CA LEU A 50 -12.77 -5.32 -7.64
C LEU A 50 -12.07 -6.68 -7.78
N CYS A 51 -12.36 -7.65 -6.90
CA CYS A 51 -11.80 -8.99 -6.97
C CYS A 51 -12.29 -9.71 -8.22
N VAL A 52 -11.38 -10.35 -8.94
CA VAL A 52 -11.69 -11.08 -10.19
C VAL A 52 -11.60 -12.59 -10.06
N ASN A 53 -11.23 -13.10 -8.88
CA ASN A 53 -11.15 -14.53 -8.57
C ASN A 53 -11.40 -14.79 -7.07
N ASP A 54 -11.58 -16.07 -6.74
CA ASP A 54 -11.92 -16.52 -5.39
C ASP A 54 -10.78 -16.29 -4.38
N ASP A 55 -9.52 -16.43 -4.79
CA ASP A 55 -8.35 -16.18 -3.92
C ASP A 55 -8.30 -14.72 -3.46
N GLU A 56 -8.53 -13.79 -4.40
CA GLU A 56 -8.62 -12.36 -4.12
C GLU A 56 -9.83 -12.06 -3.22
N MET A 57 -10.98 -12.69 -3.47
CA MET A 57 -12.19 -12.50 -2.67
C MET A 57 -12.01 -13.02 -1.24
N ALA A 58 -11.46 -14.22 -1.07
CA ALA A 58 -11.15 -14.82 0.22
C ALA A 58 -10.24 -13.89 1.04
N LEU A 59 -9.21 -13.34 0.41
CA LEU A 59 -8.36 -12.36 1.04
C LEU A 59 -9.11 -11.04 1.31
N ALA A 60 -9.94 -10.57 0.39
CA ALA A 60 -10.69 -9.32 0.53
C ALA A 60 -11.68 -9.31 1.71
N LEU A 61 -12.15 -10.48 2.14
CA LEU A 61 -13.01 -10.68 3.32
C LEU A 61 -12.25 -10.65 4.66
N ALA A 62 -10.92 -10.85 4.64
CA ALA A 62 -10.10 -10.81 5.83
C ALA A 62 -10.04 -9.39 6.45
N PRO A 63 -9.74 -9.28 7.76
CA PRO A 63 -9.48 -8.00 8.41
C PRO A 63 -8.45 -7.17 7.64
N SER A 64 -8.73 -5.89 7.45
CA SER A 64 -7.88 -5.00 6.67
C SER A 64 -7.42 -3.81 7.51
N GLN A 65 -6.24 -3.30 7.14
CA GLN A 65 -5.69 -2.06 7.65
C GLN A 65 -5.37 -1.10 6.50
N ASP A 66 -5.19 0.16 6.84
CA ASP A 66 -4.76 1.20 5.90
C ASP A 66 -3.34 0.91 5.40
N VAL A 67 -3.11 1.24 4.14
CA VAL A 67 -1.84 0.97 3.47
C VAL A 67 -1.10 2.27 3.24
N VAL A 68 0.16 2.31 3.68
CA VAL A 68 1.06 3.43 3.42
C VAL A 68 1.94 3.10 2.21
N VAL A 69 1.87 3.94 1.18
CA VAL A 69 2.65 3.82 -0.05
C VAL A 69 3.54 5.05 -0.23
N LEU A 70 4.79 4.83 -0.63
CA LEU A 70 5.72 5.88 -1.04
C LEU A 70 5.67 6.03 -2.55
N VAL A 71 5.44 7.24 -3.04
CA VAL A 71 5.44 7.58 -4.49
C VAL A 71 6.38 8.73 -4.77
N PRO A 72 6.91 8.89 -6.00
CA PRO A 72 7.74 10.05 -6.34
C PRO A 72 7.03 11.38 -6.05
N ALA A 73 7.80 12.41 -5.68
CA ALA A 73 7.26 13.77 -5.59
C ALA A 73 6.67 14.20 -6.95
N GLY A 74 5.54 14.91 -6.93
CA GLY A 74 4.82 15.31 -8.15
C GLY A 74 3.91 14.23 -8.76
N THR A 75 3.76 13.06 -8.12
CA THR A 75 2.82 12.04 -8.57
C THR A 75 1.39 12.57 -8.56
N ASN A 76 0.69 12.48 -9.70
CA ASN A 76 -0.76 12.71 -9.76
C ASN A 76 -1.49 11.59 -9.01
N LEU A 77 -2.08 11.93 -7.86
CA LEU A 77 -2.71 10.96 -6.95
C LEU A 77 -3.93 10.27 -7.58
N ALA A 78 -4.72 10.98 -8.41
CA ALA A 78 -5.87 10.38 -9.07
C ALA A 78 -5.44 9.29 -10.08
N LEU A 79 -4.42 9.58 -10.90
CA LEU A 79 -3.86 8.59 -11.82
C LEU A 79 -3.18 7.44 -11.08
N PHE A 80 -2.55 7.71 -9.94
CA PHE A 80 -1.95 6.69 -9.10
C PHE A 80 -3.00 5.72 -8.52
N VAL A 81 -4.10 6.25 -7.98
CA VAL A 81 -5.24 5.45 -7.52
C VAL A 81 -5.85 4.65 -8.67
N ALA A 82 -6.04 5.27 -9.83
CA ALA A 82 -6.54 4.55 -11.01
C ALA A 82 -5.60 3.41 -11.43
N LYS A 83 -4.28 3.56 -11.33
CA LYS A 83 -3.31 2.48 -11.59
C LYS A 83 -3.47 1.31 -10.62
N ILE A 84 -3.71 1.58 -9.33
CA ILE A 84 -3.95 0.54 -8.33
C ILE A 84 -5.17 -0.29 -8.72
N ILE A 85 -6.25 0.37 -9.13
CA ILE A 85 -7.52 -0.30 -9.47
C ILE A 85 -7.39 -1.09 -10.79
N ARG A 86 -6.71 -0.53 -11.79
CA ARG A 86 -6.68 -1.09 -13.15
C ARG A 86 -5.57 -2.13 -13.40
N ARG A 87 -4.55 -2.22 -12.54
CA ARG A 87 -3.44 -3.16 -12.71
C ARG A 87 -3.50 -4.23 -11.64
N GLU A 88 -3.74 -5.47 -12.06
CA GLU A 88 -3.87 -6.62 -11.14
C GLU A 88 -2.70 -6.72 -10.17
N GLY A 89 -1.45 -6.60 -10.63
CA GLY A 89 -0.29 -6.66 -9.75
C GLY A 89 -0.27 -5.59 -8.66
N TYR A 90 -0.81 -4.39 -8.94
CA TYR A 90 -0.86 -3.32 -7.94
C TYR A 90 -2.01 -3.54 -6.97
N PHE A 91 -3.17 -3.93 -7.48
CA PHE A 91 -4.32 -4.30 -6.66
C PHE A 91 -3.98 -5.44 -5.69
N ARG A 92 -3.40 -6.53 -6.19
CA ARG A 92 -2.96 -7.69 -5.39
C ARG A 92 -1.90 -7.30 -4.37
N ALA A 93 -0.97 -6.43 -4.73
CA ALA A 93 0.02 -5.92 -3.80
C ALA A 93 -0.61 -5.11 -2.65
N VAL A 94 -1.63 -4.29 -2.96
CA VAL A 94 -2.41 -3.57 -1.94
C VAL A 94 -3.23 -4.53 -1.07
N LEU A 95 -3.80 -5.60 -1.64
CA LEU A 95 -4.46 -6.66 -0.85
C LEU A 95 -3.49 -7.29 0.14
N VAL A 96 -2.30 -7.71 -0.31
CA VAL A 96 -1.25 -8.27 0.56
C VAL A 96 -0.83 -7.27 1.62
N GLN A 97 -0.61 -6.01 1.28
CA GLN A 97 -0.17 -5.03 2.25
C GLN A 97 -1.25 -4.69 3.29
N SER A 98 -2.52 -4.73 2.86
CA SER A 98 -3.65 -4.38 3.71
C SER A 98 -4.05 -5.50 4.67
N ARG A 99 -3.77 -6.77 4.35
CA ARG A 99 -4.24 -7.94 5.12
C ARG A 99 -3.13 -8.88 5.58
N GLY A 100 -1.94 -8.73 5.01
CA GLY A 100 -0.80 -9.58 5.31
C GLY A 100 -0.21 -9.30 6.68
N VAL A 101 0.53 -10.28 7.16
CA VAL A 101 1.26 -10.22 8.43
C VAL A 101 2.61 -9.56 8.20
N LEU A 102 3.05 -8.74 9.16
CA LEU A 102 4.39 -8.15 9.13
C LEU A 102 5.44 -9.26 9.22
N ARG A 103 6.40 -9.25 8.29
CA ARG A 103 7.50 -10.20 8.28
C ARG A 103 8.80 -9.50 8.69
N ALA A 104 9.54 -10.11 9.61
CA ALA A 104 10.85 -9.63 10.02
C ALA A 104 11.84 -9.82 8.85
N GLY A 105 12.03 -8.76 8.07
CA GLY A 105 12.87 -8.78 6.88
C GLY A 105 12.16 -9.35 5.64
N CYS A 106 12.69 -8.97 4.47
CA CYS A 106 12.31 -9.55 3.20
C CYS A 106 13.39 -10.58 2.80
N PRO A 107 13.13 -11.91 2.90
CA PRO A 107 14.13 -12.93 2.59
C PRO A 107 14.65 -12.81 1.16
N GLN A 108 13.81 -12.32 0.25
CA GLN A 108 14.07 -12.21 -1.18
C GLN A 108 14.72 -10.87 -1.59
N ARG A 109 15.22 -10.09 -0.62
CA ARG A 109 15.81 -8.74 -0.83
C ARG A 109 15.02 -7.96 -1.85
N CYS A 110 13.80 -7.59 -1.48
CA CYS A 110 12.83 -6.87 -2.28
C CYS A 110 13.47 -5.73 -3.11
N GLY A 111 14.00 -6.12 -4.26
CA GLY A 111 14.23 -5.40 -5.51
C GLY A 111 14.90 -4.03 -5.57
N GLY A 112 15.37 -3.38 -4.51
CA GLY A 112 16.13 -2.15 -4.72
C GLY A 112 16.71 -1.55 -3.46
N GLY A 113 17.76 -0.75 -3.66
CA GLY A 113 18.44 -0.02 -2.59
C GLY A 113 17.50 0.88 -1.78
N PRO A 114 18.05 1.57 -0.76
CA PRO A 114 17.29 2.45 0.11
C PRO A 114 16.38 3.39 -0.72
N GLY A 115 15.06 3.28 -0.55
CA GLY A 115 14.09 4.14 -1.24
C GLY A 115 13.54 3.63 -2.58
N ALA A 116 13.79 2.39 -3.00
CA ALA A 116 13.22 1.83 -4.25
C ALA A 116 11.85 1.14 -4.07
N LEU A 117 11.44 0.86 -2.82
CA LEU A 117 10.21 0.11 -2.54
C LEU A 117 8.98 1.01 -2.45
N PRO A 118 7.80 0.53 -2.90
CA PRO A 118 6.55 1.26 -2.77
C PRO A 118 5.98 1.18 -1.35
N PHE A 119 6.19 0.10 -0.60
CA PHE A 119 5.66 -0.03 0.76
C PHE A 119 6.75 0.14 1.82
N VAL A 120 6.36 0.72 2.96
CA VAL A 120 7.23 0.94 4.13
C VAL A 120 7.44 -0.33 4.96
N GLU A 121 6.50 -1.26 4.90
CA GLU A 121 6.50 -2.51 5.66
C GLU A 121 6.56 -3.71 4.72
N CYS A 122 7.29 -4.76 5.11
CA CYS A 122 7.28 -6.04 4.42
C CYS A 122 6.13 -6.89 4.95
N ARG A 123 5.06 -7.05 4.17
CA ARG A 123 3.91 -7.90 4.53
C ARG A 123 3.70 -9.02 3.54
N THR A 124 3.32 -10.18 4.05
CA THR A 124 3.07 -11.41 3.27
C THR A 124 1.76 -12.06 3.68
N VAL A 125 1.18 -12.83 2.77
CA VAL A 125 0.03 -13.72 3.02
C VAL A 125 0.45 -15.10 2.52
N ALA A 126 0.43 -16.11 3.40
CA ALA A 126 1.03 -17.42 3.10
C ALA A 126 0.44 -18.05 1.81
N ASP A 127 -0.89 -18.11 1.73
CA ASP A 127 -1.60 -18.81 0.65
C ASP A 127 -1.93 -17.91 -0.55
N PHE A 128 -1.28 -16.74 -0.68
CA PHE A 128 -1.55 -15.81 -1.77
C PHE A 128 -0.28 -15.37 -2.47
N GLN A 129 -0.28 -15.42 -3.80
CA GLN A 129 0.89 -15.10 -4.64
C GLN A 129 2.16 -15.89 -4.23
N GLY A 130 1.97 -17.14 -3.80
CA GLY A 130 3.05 -18.01 -3.32
C GLY A 130 3.79 -17.46 -2.10
N GLY A 131 3.13 -16.72 -1.20
CA GLY A 131 3.80 -16.15 -0.03
C GLY A 131 4.68 -14.93 -0.30
N ALA A 132 4.65 -14.38 -1.53
CA ALA A 132 5.41 -13.20 -1.89
C ALA A 132 4.91 -11.95 -1.15
N CYS A 133 5.82 -11.04 -0.81
CA CYS A 133 5.42 -9.80 -0.13
C CYS A 133 4.79 -8.79 -1.10
N GLY A 134 4.03 -7.83 -0.55
CA GLY A 134 3.36 -6.78 -1.33
C GLY A 134 4.31 -6.04 -2.28
N SER A 135 5.52 -5.70 -1.83
CA SER A 135 6.52 -5.02 -2.67
C SER A 135 6.99 -5.86 -3.87
N CYS A 136 7.12 -7.18 -3.71
CA CYS A 136 7.50 -8.07 -4.81
C CYS A 136 6.35 -8.27 -5.79
N VAL A 137 5.12 -8.42 -5.26
CA VAL A 137 3.90 -8.49 -6.08
C VAL A 137 3.74 -7.21 -6.91
N TRP A 138 3.98 -6.03 -6.31
CA TRP A 138 3.90 -4.74 -6.99
C TRP A 138 4.84 -4.62 -8.19
N GLN A 139 6.05 -5.15 -8.08
CA GLN A 139 7.05 -5.13 -9.16
C GLN A 139 6.83 -6.24 -10.20
N SER A 140 5.74 -7.00 -10.13
CA SER A 140 5.51 -8.22 -10.91
C SER A 140 6.66 -9.23 -10.75
N ARG A 141 7.25 -9.28 -9.55
CA ARG A 141 8.28 -10.24 -9.15
C ARG A 141 7.75 -11.29 -8.17
N GLY A 142 6.43 -11.36 -7.97
CA GLY A 142 5.77 -12.31 -7.06
C GLY A 142 6.26 -13.75 -7.25
N ALA A 143 6.24 -14.27 -8.48
CA ALA A 143 6.69 -15.63 -8.79
C ALA A 143 8.19 -15.90 -8.49
N ARG A 144 9.04 -14.86 -8.48
CA ARG A 144 10.48 -14.99 -8.15
C ARG A 144 10.76 -14.87 -6.65
N CYS A 145 9.81 -14.32 -5.90
CA CYS A 145 9.95 -14.05 -4.48
C CYS A 145 8.94 -14.85 -3.64
N GLY A 146 8.17 -15.71 -4.28
CA GLY A 146 7.29 -16.64 -3.60
C GLY A 146 8.10 -17.71 -2.88
N HIS A 147 7.66 -18.08 -1.69
CA HIS A 147 8.10 -19.28 -1.01
C HIS A 147 7.24 -20.43 -1.54
N HIS A 148 7.86 -21.33 -2.30
CA HIS A 148 7.35 -22.68 -2.46
C HIS A 148 7.95 -23.47 -1.29
N ASP A 149 7.18 -23.59 -0.21
CA ASP A 149 7.45 -24.64 0.78
C ASP A 149 6.66 -25.89 0.38
#